data_AF-A0A847CS58-F1
#
_entry.id   AF-A0A847CS58-F1
#
_cell.length_a   1.000
_cell.length_b   1.000
_cell.length_c   1.000
_cell.angle_alpha   90.00
_cell.angle_beta   90.00
_cell.angle_gamma   90.00
#
_symmetry.space_group_name_H-M   'P 1'
#
loop_
_entity.id
_entity.type
_entity.pdbx_description
1 polymer ?
#
loop_
_entity_poly.entity_id
_entity_poly.type
_entity_poly.pdbx_seq_one_letter_code
_entity_poly.pdbx_strand_id
1 'polypeptide(L)'
;MLGLGENTKIRRIIPKKLIFEKFQKEFTGNRKASFNEDIARITITNEISPYSLNIEEGKKIKNIFVLKLDLKKENINPANISILSKFFEQNILFLLAYGEQGKLAIYEGKLFQTDYQAIDNLQIKVEGLNLDTIWENLVLAISGYEIEEDRSLHEQIEVEEQRKKLLKEIKKLDKLARRESQPKKSFEMYRKIKKLEKELEEL
;
A
#
# COMPACT_ATOMS: atom_id res chain seq x y z
N MET A 1 18.32 8.53 -1.04
CA MET A 1 17.59 7.24 -1.13
C MET A 1 17.13 6.81 0.26
N LEU A 2 15.87 7.13 0.58
CA LEU A 2 15.08 6.72 1.74
C LEU A 2 15.63 6.99 3.16
N GLY A 3 16.87 7.46 3.32
CA GLY A 3 17.44 7.76 4.65
C GLY A 3 17.85 6.52 5.44
N LEU A 4 17.90 5.34 4.80
CA LEU A 4 18.34 4.10 5.44
C LEU A 4 19.86 4.02 5.60
N GLY A 5 20.31 3.38 6.69
CA GLY A 5 21.72 3.15 6.98
C GLY A 5 22.44 2.29 5.93
N GLU A 6 23.76 2.48 5.80
CA GLU A 6 24.61 1.76 4.84
C GLU A 6 24.57 0.23 5.03
N ASN A 7 24.46 -0.22 6.27
CA ASN A 7 24.32 -1.62 6.68
C ASN A 7 23.07 -2.33 6.14
N THR A 8 22.06 -1.58 5.68
CA THR A 8 20.86 -2.15 5.04
C THR A 8 21.04 -2.36 3.54
N LYS A 9 22.09 -1.82 2.91
CA LYS A 9 22.18 -1.79 1.44
C LYS A 9 22.54 -3.16 0.88
N ILE A 10 21.65 -3.69 0.04
CA ILE A 10 21.88 -4.87 -0.78
C ILE A 10 21.43 -4.55 -2.20
N ARG A 11 22.35 -4.44 -3.16
CA ARG A 11 21.97 -4.06 -4.53
C ARG A 11 21.82 -5.30 -5.40
N ARG A 12 20.59 -5.78 -5.57
CA ARG A 12 20.29 -6.98 -6.37
C ARG A 12 19.22 -6.72 -7.42
N ILE A 13 19.57 -6.91 -8.69
CA ILE A 13 18.61 -6.82 -9.80
C ILE A 13 17.79 -8.12 -9.87
N ILE A 14 16.48 -8.00 -10.03
CA ILE A 14 15.57 -9.13 -10.20
C ILE A 14 15.13 -9.19 -11.67
N PRO A 15 15.58 -10.21 -12.43
CA PRO A 15 15.13 -10.40 -13.80
C PRO A 15 13.63 -10.69 -13.86
N LYS A 16 12.89 -9.94 -14.69
CA LYS A 16 11.45 -10.14 -14.90
C LYS A 16 11.09 -11.56 -15.35
N LYS A 17 12.02 -12.22 -16.05
CA LYS A 17 11.88 -13.61 -16.49
C LYS A 17 11.57 -14.56 -15.31
N LEU A 18 12.23 -14.39 -14.17
CA LEU A 18 11.98 -15.21 -12.97
C LEU A 18 10.56 -15.03 -12.43
N ILE A 19 10.04 -13.81 -12.48
CA ILE A 19 8.68 -13.49 -12.03
C ILE A 19 7.65 -14.15 -12.96
N PHE A 20 7.87 -14.06 -14.28
CA PHE A 20 6.99 -14.70 -15.25
C PHE A 20 7.00 -16.23 -15.14
N GLU A 21 8.16 -16.82 -14.87
CA GLU A 21 8.31 -18.26 -14.70
C GLU A 21 7.64 -18.76 -13.42
N LYS A 22 7.73 -18.02 -12.31
CA LYS A 22 7.07 -18.38 -11.04
C LYS A 22 5.55 -18.19 -11.08
N PHE A 23 5.05 -17.16 -11.77
CA PHE A 23 3.62 -16.79 -11.81
C PHE A 23 2.98 -16.90 -13.20
N GLN A 24 3.30 -17.95 -13.96
CA GLN A 24 2.81 -18.11 -15.34
C GLN A 24 1.30 -17.92 -15.49
N LYS A 25 0.51 -18.42 -14.52
CA LYS A 25 -0.95 -18.32 -14.52
C LYS A 25 -1.48 -16.87 -14.40
N GLU A 26 -0.73 -15.99 -13.72
CA GLU A 26 -1.09 -14.58 -13.53
C GLU A 26 -0.74 -13.71 -14.76
N PHE A 27 0.11 -14.24 -15.66
CA PHE A 27 0.60 -13.56 -16.86
C PHE A 27 -0.04 -14.07 -18.15
N THR A 28 -1.35 -14.30 -18.13
CA THR A 28 -2.14 -14.68 -19.30
C THR A 28 -2.62 -13.44 -20.08
N GLY A 29 -2.88 -13.61 -21.39
CA GLY A 29 -3.32 -12.52 -22.27
C GLY A 29 -2.35 -11.33 -22.30
N ASN A 30 -2.87 -10.12 -22.15
CA ASN A 30 -2.08 -8.88 -22.20
C ASN A 30 -1.35 -8.54 -20.88
N ARG A 31 -1.46 -9.35 -19.82
CA ARG A 31 -0.85 -9.06 -18.51
C ARG A 31 0.68 -8.96 -18.58
N LYS A 32 1.32 -9.85 -19.35
CA LYS A 32 2.78 -9.83 -19.55
C LYS A 32 3.24 -8.59 -20.32
N ALA A 33 2.49 -8.17 -21.33
CA ALA A 33 2.76 -6.94 -22.08
C ALA A 33 2.63 -5.71 -21.17
N SER A 34 1.50 -5.58 -20.46
CA SER A 34 1.26 -4.51 -19.49
C SER A 34 2.36 -4.43 -18.43
N PHE A 35 2.81 -5.55 -17.87
CA PHE A 35 3.90 -5.55 -16.90
C PHE A 35 5.22 -4.99 -17.47
N ASN A 36 5.54 -5.33 -18.72
CA ASN A 36 6.75 -4.85 -19.39
C ASN A 36 6.65 -3.39 -19.86
N GLU A 37 5.44 -2.91 -20.12
CA GLU A 37 5.14 -1.51 -20.41
C GLU A 37 5.18 -0.65 -19.15
N ASP A 38 4.79 -1.20 -17.99
CA ASP A 38 4.76 -0.44 -16.74
C ASP A 38 6.17 -0.33 -16.12
N ILE A 39 6.88 -1.45 -16.04
CA ILE A 39 8.12 -1.57 -15.26
C ILE A 39 9.29 -1.68 -16.23
N ALA A 40 10.31 -0.84 -16.07
CA ALA A 40 11.59 -0.95 -16.76
C ALA A 40 12.50 -1.96 -16.04
N ARG A 41 12.72 -1.77 -14.74
CA ARG A 41 13.69 -2.54 -13.94
C ARG A 41 13.18 -2.73 -12.51
N ILE A 42 13.56 -3.86 -11.92
CA ILE A 42 13.24 -4.24 -10.54
C ILE A 42 14.56 -4.46 -9.82
N THR A 43 14.78 -3.72 -8.74
CA THR A 43 16.02 -3.78 -7.96
C THR A 43 15.68 -3.83 -6.49
N ILE A 44 16.17 -4.84 -5.78
CA ILE A 44 16.26 -4.79 -4.32
C ILE A 44 17.40 -3.81 -4.00
N THR A 45 17.11 -2.79 -3.22
CA THR A 45 18.10 -1.78 -2.81
C THR A 45 18.53 -1.93 -1.37
N ASN A 46 17.61 -2.39 -0.50
CA ASN A 46 17.86 -2.52 0.92
C ASN A 46 17.18 -3.77 1.50
N GLU A 47 17.75 -4.29 2.56
CA GLU A 47 17.22 -5.31 3.45
C GLU A 47 17.31 -4.78 4.88
N ILE A 48 16.16 -4.69 5.52
CA ILE A 48 16.04 -4.40 6.94
C ILE A 48 15.82 -5.74 7.65
N SER A 49 16.85 -6.16 8.37
CA SER A 49 16.92 -7.41 9.13
C SER A 49 17.41 -7.16 10.56
N PRO A 50 17.27 -8.14 11.47
CA PRO A 50 17.75 -8.01 12.85
C PRO A 50 19.25 -7.70 12.88
N TYR A 51 20.00 -8.31 11.96
CA TYR A 51 21.43 -8.06 11.79
C TYR A 51 21.73 -6.63 11.31
N SER A 52 20.97 -6.13 10.33
CA SER A 52 21.20 -4.79 9.78
C SER A 52 20.92 -3.67 10.78
N LEU A 53 20.01 -3.85 11.73
CA LEU A 53 19.63 -2.81 12.70
C LEU A 53 20.08 -3.10 14.13
N ASN A 54 20.68 -4.27 14.39
CA ASN A 54 21.00 -4.77 15.73
C ASN A 54 19.78 -4.73 16.68
N ILE A 55 18.66 -5.26 16.21
CA ILE A 55 17.38 -5.35 16.94
C ILE A 55 16.95 -6.81 17.07
N GLU A 56 15.92 -7.06 17.88
CA GLU A 56 15.31 -8.38 17.98
C GLU A 56 14.56 -8.76 16.70
N GLU A 57 14.56 -10.06 16.42
CA GLU A 57 13.75 -10.64 15.36
C GLU A 57 12.26 -10.50 15.69
N GLY A 58 11.44 -10.15 14.69
CA GLY A 58 10.00 -10.16 14.84
C GLY A 58 9.46 -11.59 14.99
N LYS A 59 8.33 -11.71 15.68
CA LYS A 59 7.56 -12.95 15.76
C LYS A 59 7.01 -13.32 14.38
N LYS A 60 6.49 -12.34 13.63
CA LYS A 60 5.90 -12.53 12.30
C LYS A 60 6.85 -12.07 11.20
N ILE A 61 7.51 -10.94 11.40
CA ILE A 61 8.35 -10.28 10.40
C ILE A 61 9.81 -10.67 10.63
N LYS A 62 10.39 -11.33 9.62
CA LYS A 62 11.78 -11.84 9.66
C LYS A 62 12.76 -10.89 8.99
N ASN A 63 12.28 -10.19 7.98
CA ASN A 63 12.99 -9.20 7.20
C ASN A 63 12.00 -8.34 6.43
N ILE A 64 12.42 -7.12 6.10
CA ILE A 64 11.68 -6.18 5.27
C ILE A 64 12.60 -5.78 4.11
N PHE A 65 12.15 -5.99 2.88
CA PHE A 65 12.93 -5.61 1.70
C PHE A 65 12.43 -4.30 1.10
N VAL A 66 13.36 -3.50 0.59
CA VAL A 66 13.05 -2.33 -0.21
C VAL A 66 13.27 -2.64 -1.68
N LEU A 67 12.19 -2.61 -2.45
CA LEU A 67 12.20 -2.87 -3.89
C LEU A 67 11.98 -1.57 -4.66
N LYS A 68 13.00 -1.14 -5.38
CA LYS A 68 12.87 -0.08 -6.37
C LYS A 68 12.33 -0.63 -7.68
N LEU A 69 11.20 -0.10 -8.11
CA LEU A 69 10.65 -0.29 -9.46
C LEU A 69 10.93 0.97 -10.26
N ASP A 70 11.84 0.89 -11.22
CA ASP A 70 11.99 1.94 -12.23
C ASP A 70 10.84 1.79 -13.22
N LEU A 71 9.91 2.74 -13.23
CA LEU A 71 8.69 2.75 -14.03
C LEU A 71 8.93 3.45 -15.36
N LYS A 72 8.23 2.99 -16.41
CA LYS A 72 8.22 3.66 -17.73
C LYS A 72 7.06 4.65 -17.87
N LYS A 73 6.07 4.56 -17.00
CA LYS A 73 4.92 5.47 -16.93
C LYS A 73 4.58 5.73 -15.46
N GLU A 74 4.03 6.91 -15.21
CA GLU A 74 3.69 7.36 -13.87
C GLU A 74 2.62 6.46 -13.19
N ASN A 75 1.63 5.98 -13.94
CA ASN A 75 0.54 5.20 -13.39
C ASN A 75 0.71 3.70 -13.69
N ILE A 76 1.37 2.99 -12.78
CA ILE A 76 1.45 1.52 -12.78
C ILE A 76 0.09 0.90 -12.42
N ASN A 77 -0.25 -0.20 -13.07
CA ASN A 77 -1.44 -0.98 -12.70
C ASN A 77 -1.24 -1.61 -11.30
N PRO A 78 -2.13 -1.34 -10.30
CA PRO A 78 -2.04 -1.91 -8.96
C PRO A 78 -1.92 -3.44 -8.91
N ALA A 79 -2.51 -4.14 -9.88
CA ALA A 79 -2.41 -5.59 -9.99
C ALA A 79 -0.96 -6.07 -10.19
N ASN A 80 -0.10 -5.26 -10.83
CA ASN A 80 1.31 -5.58 -11.02
C ASN A 80 2.09 -5.52 -9.70
N ILE A 81 1.73 -4.58 -8.80
CA ILE A 81 2.33 -4.48 -7.47
C ILE A 81 1.90 -5.66 -6.60
N SER A 82 0.62 -6.04 -6.65
CA SER A 82 0.10 -7.21 -5.92
C SER A 82 0.83 -8.50 -6.31
N ILE A 83 1.05 -8.74 -7.62
CA ILE A 83 1.83 -9.91 -8.09
C ILE A 83 3.26 -9.87 -7.56
N LEU A 84 3.90 -8.69 -7.57
CA LEU A 84 5.24 -8.55 -7.02
C LEU A 84 5.27 -8.87 -5.53
N SER A 85 4.34 -8.33 -4.74
CA SER A 85 4.26 -8.65 -3.31
C SER A 85 4.12 -10.15 -3.07
N LYS A 86 3.25 -10.83 -3.83
CA LYS A 86 3.08 -12.29 -3.77
C LYS A 86 4.36 -13.04 -4.19
N PHE A 87 5.17 -12.49 -5.08
CA PHE A 87 6.37 -13.17 -5.58
C PHE A 87 7.44 -13.37 -4.52
N PHE A 88 7.64 -12.37 -3.66
CA PHE A 88 8.66 -12.42 -2.63
C PHE A 88 8.17 -13.10 -1.34
N GLU A 89 6.86 -13.29 -1.16
CA GLU A 89 6.27 -13.94 0.03
C GLU A 89 6.75 -13.31 1.35
N GLN A 90 7.13 -12.03 1.29
CA GLN A 90 7.81 -11.29 2.34
C GLN A 90 7.30 -9.85 2.34
N ASN A 91 7.57 -9.17 3.44
CA ASN A 91 7.17 -7.78 3.66
C ASN A 91 8.04 -6.86 2.80
N ILE A 92 7.38 -6.14 1.88
CA ILE A 92 8.06 -5.28 0.91
C ILE A 92 7.57 -3.86 1.01
N LEU A 93 8.54 -2.97 1.17
CA LEU A 93 8.40 -1.57 0.82
C LEU A 93 8.78 -1.35 -0.64
N PHE A 94 7.84 -0.89 -1.45
CA PHE A 94 8.10 -0.52 -2.83
C PHE A 94 8.47 0.97 -2.93
N LEU A 95 9.56 1.26 -3.65
CA LEU A 95 9.87 2.57 -4.19
C LEU A 95 9.48 2.58 -5.67
N LEU A 96 8.37 3.23 -5.99
CA LEU A 96 7.88 3.40 -7.36
C LEU A 96 8.50 4.67 -7.95
N ALA A 97 9.52 4.51 -8.80
CA ALA A 97 10.29 5.62 -9.35
C ALA A 97 9.93 5.88 -10.81
N TYR A 98 9.53 7.10 -11.16
CA TYR A 98 9.29 7.55 -12.53
C TYR A 98 10.09 8.83 -12.77
N GLY A 99 11.17 8.74 -13.54
CA GLY A 99 12.13 9.83 -13.69
C GLY A 99 12.77 10.19 -12.34
N GLU A 100 12.67 11.45 -11.95
CA GLU A 100 13.18 11.99 -10.68
C GLU A 100 12.12 12.02 -9.56
N GLN A 101 10.90 11.61 -9.88
CA GLN A 101 9.79 11.52 -8.93
C GLN A 101 9.58 10.08 -8.49
N GLY A 102 9.07 9.91 -7.28
CA GLY A 102 8.66 8.61 -6.80
C GLY A 102 7.64 8.68 -5.68
N LYS A 103 7.10 7.52 -5.36
CA LYS A 103 6.21 7.32 -4.21
C LYS A 103 6.51 5.99 -3.55
N LEU A 104 6.12 5.88 -2.27
CA LEU A 104 6.22 4.65 -1.52
C LEU A 104 4.93 3.86 -1.64
N ALA A 105 5.03 2.54 -1.59
CA ALA A 105 3.87 1.67 -1.53
C ALA A 105 4.15 0.41 -0.69
N ILE A 106 3.13 -0.07 0.00
CA ILE A 106 3.11 -1.36 0.70
C ILE A 106 1.84 -2.11 0.31
N TYR A 107 1.94 -3.43 0.19
CA TYR A 107 0.80 -4.30 0.02
C TYR A 107 0.58 -5.12 1.30
N GLU A 108 -0.46 -4.80 2.05
CA GLU A 108 -0.84 -5.45 3.32
C GLU A 108 -2.36 -5.67 3.30
N GLY A 109 -2.80 -6.82 2.77
CA GLY A 109 -4.21 -7.10 2.40
C GLY A 109 -4.71 -6.28 1.20
N LYS A 110 -4.31 -5.01 1.09
CA LYS A 110 -4.54 -4.06 0.01
C LYS A 110 -3.31 -3.19 -0.23
N LEU A 111 -3.34 -2.45 -1.33
CA LEU A 111 -2.26 -1.54 -1.71
C LEU A 111 -2.42 -0.16 -1.04
N PHE A 112 -1.45 0.23 -0.23
CA PHE A 112 -1.28 1.57 0.32
C PHE A 112 -0.17 2.30 -0.43
N GLN A 113 -0.36 3.59 -0.70
CA GLN A 113 0.61 4.40 -1.45
C GLN A 113 0.60 5.85 -0.97
N THR A 114 1.78 6.47 -0.99
CA THR A 114 1.91 7.92 -0.83
C THR A 114 1.68 8.64 -2.16
N ASP A 115 1.59 9.96 -2.10
CA ASP A 115 1.67 10.82 -3.28
C ASP A 115 3.08 10.85 -3.87
N TYR A 116 3.17 11.30 -5.13
CA TYR A 116 4.45 11.52 -5.81
C TYR A 116 5.18 12.72 -5.22
N GLN A 117 6.48 12.54 -4.98
CA GLN A 117 7.41 13.60 -4.61
C GLN A 117 8.78 13.33 -5.20
N ALA A 118 9.70 14.29 -5.11
CA ALA A 118 11.08 14.10 -5.56
C ALA A 118 11.70 12.89 -4.82
N ILE A 119 12.40 12.02 -5.54
CA ILE A 119 12.98 10.79 -4.96
C ILE A 119 13.95 11.12 -3.81
N ASP A 120 14.64 12.25 -3.90
CA ASP A 120 15.58 12.69 -2.87
C ASP A 120 14.89 13.18 -1.59
N ASN A 121 13.62 13.56 -1.68
CA ASN A 121 12.80 13.94 -0.53
C ASN A 121 12.12 12.73 0.13
N LEU A 122 12.06 11.58 -0.55
CA LEU A 122 11.50 10.36 0.04
C LEU A 122 12.41 9.89 1.18
N GLN A 123 11.84 9.85 2.38
CA GLN A 123 12.47 9.32 3.58
C GLN A 123 11.53 8.34 4.26
N ILE A 124 12.10 7.31 4.88
CA ILE A 124 11.38 6.45 5.80
C ILE A 124 12.03 6.53 7.17
N LYS A 125 11.20 6.56 8.20
CA LYS A 125 11.65 6.41 9.57
C LYS A 125 11.52 4.95 9.96
N VAL A 126 12.61 4.39 10.47
CA VAL A 126 12.65 3.04 10.99
C VAL A 126 12.57 3.15 12.50
N GLU A 127 11.35 3.01 13.03
CA GLU A 127 11.03 3.17 14.44
C GLU A 127 10.39 1.88 14.96
N GLY A 128 10.87 1.38 16.10
CA GLY A 128 10.39 0.14 16.71
C GLY A 128 11.51 -0.65 17.37
N LEU A 129 11.14 -1.52 18.32
CA LEU A 129 12.09 -2.35 19.08
C LEU A 129 12.35 -3.71 18.40
N ASN A 130 11.50 -4.11 17.47
CA ASN A 130 11.62 -5.32 16.67
C ASN A 130 11.01 -5.11 15.26
N LEU A 131 11.21 -6.08 14.38
CA LEU A 131 10.73 -5.99 13.00
C LEU A 131 9.20 -5.97 12.84
N ASP A 132 8.43 -6.54 13.78
CA ASP A 132 6.98 -6.46 13.73
C ASP A 132 6.54 -5.00 13.90
N THR A 133 7.03 -4.34 14.95
CA THR A 133 6.72 -2.93 15.23
C THR A 133 7.22 -1.98 14.14
N ILE A 134 8.38 -2.25 13.55
CA ILE A 134 8.90 -1.47 12.42
C ILE A 134 8.00 -1.60 11.20
N TRP A 135 7.56 -2.82 10.88
CA TRP A 135 6.65 -3.02 9.75
C TRP A 135 5.33 -2.30 9.96
N GLU A 136 4.76 -2.38 11.16
CA GLU A 136 3.50 -1.72 11.49
C GLU A 136 3.60 -0.19 11.31
N ASN A 137 4.66 0.42 11.83
CA ASN A 137 4.90 1.86 11.69
C ASN A 137 5.09 2.28 10.22
N LEU A 138 5.73 1.45 9.39
CA LEU A 138 5.86 1.72 7.96
C LEU A 138 4.50 1.67 7.24
N VAL A 139 3.64 0.71 7.58
CA VAL A 139 2.28 0.62 7.01
C VAL A 139 1.45 1.84 7.38
N LEU A 140 1.52 2.32 8.62
CA LEU A 140 0.83 3.54 9.05
C LEU A 140 1.30 4.77 8.29
N ALA A 141 2.62 4.97 8.23
CA ALA A 141 3.21 6.12 7.56
C ALA A 141 2.81 6.19 6.07
N ILE A 142 2.65 5.05 5.39
CA ILE A 142 2.29 4.99 3.96
C ILE A 142 0.78 4.98 3.74
N SER A 143 0.00 4.43 4.66
CA SER A 143 -1.47 4.44 4.58
C SER A 143 -2.06 5.80 4.94
N GLY A 144 -1.34 6.62 5.71
CA GLY A 144 -1.83 7.88 6.26
C GLY A 144 -2.85 7.66 7.39
N TYR A 145 -2.86 6.48 7.99
CA TYR A 145 -3.73 6.15 9.11
C TYR A 145 -3.03 6.44 10.44
N GLU A 146 -3.80 6.91 11.41
CA GLU A 146 -3.37 7.03 12.81
C GLU A 146 -3.91 5.82 13.58
N ILE A 147 -3.08 5.20 14.43
CA ILE A 147 -3.53 4.16 15.37
C ILE A 147 -4.16 4.86 16.56
N GLU A 148 -5.40 4.48 16.88
CA GLU A 148 -6.02 4.81 18.16
C GLU A 148 -5.44 3.90 19.26
N GLU A 149 -5.22 4.45 20.47
CA GLU A 149 -4.39 3.85 21.54
C GLU A 149 -4.73 2.41 21.94
N ASP A 150 -5.93 1.91 21.60
CA ASP A 150 -6.44 0.57 21.94
C ASP A 150 -6.65 -0.37 20.74
N ARG A 151 -6.22 -0.03 19.52
CA ARG A 151 -6.43 -0.84 18.31
C ARG A 151 -5.13 -1.38 17.73
N SER A 152 -5.14 -2.64 17.31
CA SER A 152 -4.06 -3.19 16.47
C SER A 152 -4.08 -2.55 15.08
N LEU A 153 -2.94 -2.57 14.36
CA LEU A 153 -2.88 -2.09 12.97
C LEU A 153 -3.94 -2.74 12.08
N HIS A 154 -4.18 -4.03 12.25
CA HIS A 154 -5.15 -4.75 11.43
C HIS A 154 -6.58 -4.28 11.69
N GLU A 155 -6.95 -4.13 12.96
CA GLU A 155 -8.25 -3.59 13.36
C GLU A 155 -8.41 -2.14 12.86
N GLN A 156 -7.37 -1.32 12.95
CA GLN A 156 -7.40 0.06 12.45
C GLN A 156 -7.61 0.10 10.93
N ILE A 157 -6.93 -0.77 10.18
CA ILE A 157 -7.11 -0.89 8.73
C ILE A 157 -8.56 -1.28 8.37
N GLU A 158 -9.18 -2.17 9.16
CA GLU A 158 -10.57 -2.60 9.00
C GLU A 158 -11.55 -1.47 9.30
N VAL A 159 -11.38 -0.76 10.42
CA VAL A 159 -12.23 0.38 10.80
C VAL A 159 -12.15 1.48 9.75
N GLU A 160 -10.95 1.87 9.33
CA GLU A 160 -10.76 2.88 8.28
C GLU A 160 -11.38 2.45 6.94
N GLU A 161 -11.44 1.15 6.67
CA GLU A 161 -12.14 0.63 5.50
C GLU A 161 -13.66 0.73 5.61
N GLN A 162 -14.21 0.38 6.78
CA GLN A 162 -15.65 0.53 7.04
C GLN A 162 -16.06 2.00 6.96
N ARG A 163 -15.29 2.89 7.58
CA ARG A 163 -15.45 4.35 7.50
C ARG A 163 -15.46 4.83 6.05
N LYS A 164 -14.49 4.42 5.22
CA LYS A 164 -14.44 4.77 3.79
C LYS A 164 -15.65 4.23 3.00
N LYS A 165 -16.13 3.02 3.30
CA LYS A 165 -17.31 2.43 2.64
C LYS A 165 -18.57 3.22 2.96
N LEU A 166 -18.83 3.50 4.24
CA LEU A 166 -19.97 4.29 4.70
C LEU A 166 -19.98 5.69 4.08
N LEU A 167 -18.87 6.42 4.12
CA LEU A 167 -18.74 7.75 3.52
C LEU A 167 -19.03 7.74 2.01
N LYS A 168 -18.55 6.73 1.29
CA LYS A 168 -18.80 6.58 -0.15
C LYS A 168 -20.28 6.31 -0.43
N GLU A 169 -20.93 5.50 0.40
CA GLU A 169 -22.36 5.21 0.28
C GLU A 169 -23.23 6.43 0.60
N ILE A 170 -22.92 7.14 1.69
CA ILE A 170 -23.55 8.42 2.04
C ILE A 170 -23.45 9.41 0.88
N LYS A 171 -22.24 9.62 0.33
CA LYS A 171 -22.03 10.54 -0.80
C LYS A 171 -22.80 10.13 -2.05
N LYS A 172 -22.90 8.82 -2.32
CA LYS A 172 -23.69 8.29 -3.44
C LYS A 172 -25.18 8.55 -3.22
N LEU A 173 -25.71 8.26 -2.04
CA LEU A 173 -27.11 8.46 -1.68
C LEU A 173 -27.49 9.94 -1.69
N ASP A 174 -26.65 10.83 -1.15
CA ASP A 174 -26.89 12.29 -1.17
C ASP A 174 -27.02 12.81 -2.60
N LYS A 175 -26.10 12.40 -3.49
CA LYS A 175 -26.16 12.78 -4.90
C LYS A 175 -27.42 12.26 -5.60
N LEU A 176 -27.90 11.07 -5.25
CA LEU A 176 -29.14 10.51 -5.79
C LEU A 176 -30.37 11.25 -5.23
N ALA A 177 -30.42 11.50 -3.93
CA ALA A 177 -31.52 12.17 -3.25
C ALA A 177 -31.75 13.59 -3.79
N ARG A 178 -30.67 14.32 -4.11
CA ARG A 178 -30.73 15.66 -4.72
C ARG A 178 -31.26 15.67 -6.17
N ARG A 179 -31.10 14.56 -6.89
CA ARG A 179 -31.52 14.41 -8.30
C ARG A 179 -32.91 13.79 -8.43
N GLU A 180 -33.43 13.21 -7.36
CA GLU A 180 -34.73 12.54 -7.34
C GLU A 180 -35.87 13.57 -7.31
N SER A 181 -36.81 13.43 -8.24
CA SER A 181 -37.97 14.32 -8.35
C SER A 181 -39.14 13.88 -7.49
N GLN A 182 -39.23 12.59 -7.13
CA GLN A 182 -40.28 12.05 -6.29
C GLN A 182 -39.96 12.29 -4.80
N PRO A 183 -40.73 13.14 -4.07
CA PRO A 183 -40.39 13.54 -2.70
C PRO A 183 -40.30 12.36 -1.73
N LYS A 184 -41.17 11.35 -1.88
CA LYS A 184 -41.16 10.15 -1.02
C LYS A 184 -39.86 9.35 -1.14
N LYS A 185 -39.35 9.15 -2.37
CA LYS A 185 -38.11 8.42 -2.62
C LYS A 185 -36.88 9.20 -2.13
N SER A 186 -36.85 10.51 -2.37
CA SER A 186 -35.79 11.38 -1.84
C SER A 186 -35.75 11.34 -0.31
N PHE A 187 -36.91 11.40 0.35
CA PHE A 187 -37.02 11.28 1.80
C PHE A 187 -36.52 9.92 2.34
N GLU A 188 -36.86 8.81 1.68
CA GLU A 188 -36.34 7.48 2.04
C GLU A 188 -34.81 7.40 1.92
N MET A 189 -34.23 8.02 0.88
CA MET A 189 -32.78 8.11 0.72
C MET A 189 -32.13 8.91 1.85
N TYR A 190 -32.70 10.07 2.24
CA TYR A 190 -32.21 10.84 3.40
C TYR A 190 -32.33 10.07 4.72
N ARG A 191 -33.39 9.28 4.90
CA ARG A 191 -33.52 8.42 6.09
C ARG A 191 -32.41 7.35 6.14
N LYS A 192 -32.01 6.80 4.99
CA LYS A 192 -30.87 5.87 4.92
C LYS A 192 -29.54 6.58 5.20
N ILE A 193 -29.34 7.78 4.64
CA ILE A 193 -28.15 8.60 4.93
C ILE A 193 -27.99 8.80 6.44
N LYS A 194 -29.05 9.24 7.15
CA LYS A 194 -29.00 9.42 8.61
C LYS A 194 -28.64 8.15 9.39
N LYS A 195 -29.04 6.97 8.91
CA LYS A 195 -28.66 5.71 9.55
C LYS A 195 -27.17 5.42 9.37
N LEU A 196 -26.66 5.59 8.15
CA LEU A 196 -25.25 5.40 7.83
C LEU A 196 -24.36 6.43 8.54
N GLU A 197 -24.83 7.67 8.71
CA GLU A 197 -24.14 8.70 9.51
C GLU A 197 -24.04 8.29 10.99
N LYS A 198 -25.11 7.70 11.55
CA LYS A 198 -25.08 7.19 12.92
C LYS A 198 -24.13 5.99 13.07
N GLU A 199 -24.16 5.06 12.11
CA GLU A 199 -23.19 3.94 12.09
C GLU A 199 -21.75 4.45 11.99
N LEU A 200 -21.51 5.56 11.27
CA LEU A 200 -20.20 6.18 11.15
C LEU A 200 -19.73 6.84 12.45
N GLU A 201 -20.64 7.41 13.24
CA GLU A 201 -20.34 7.99 14.57
C GLU A 201 -20.02 6.92 15.62
N GLU A 202 -20.50 5.69 15.43
CA GLU A 202 -20.30 4.56 16.35
C GLU A 202 -19.01 3.75 16.05
N LEU A 203 -18.25 4.11 14.99
CA LEU A 203 -16.97 3.49 14.57
C LEU A 203 -15.73 4.16 15.16
#